data_AF-A0A0N4UZZ0-F1
#
_entry.id   AF-A0A0N4UZZ0-F1
#
_cell.length_a   1.000
_cell.length_b   1.000
_cell.length_c   1.000
_cell.angle_alpha   90.00
_cell.angle_beta   90.00
_cell.angle_gamma   90.00
#
_symmetry.space_group_name_H-M   'P 1'
#
loop_
_entity.id
_entity.type
_entity.pdbx_description
1 polymer ?
#
loop_
_entity_poly.entity_id
_entity_poly.type
_entity_poly.pdbx_seq_one_letter_code
_entity_poly.pdbx_strand_id
1 'polypeptide(L)'
;MLQEKKAERKKTRRRRKDGSIYVGGDMDEQIKSMIDAMKGAAKVLPLFQIDVFIFFNNGMMNAVSEWLAPLPDKSLPALEIRTELLRILQGYGRLEPGTLKQSGLGRAVMLLYKHPRETPENKRLAQNLLREWARPIFQLETDFSTMTKDERVQRDYAQQPEAKKRLIKLFFAEQDKESEPRPGDKGFIIRARVPRPSQKDYVIRPKSNVEGQFHGATKSRQNSRFDKAQREFRERNKQTKNMRAMKVSIEGRKMDI
;
A
#
# COMPACT_ATOMS: atom_id res chain seq x y z
N MET A 1 42.42 32.34 -6.90
CA MET A 1 42.58 33.72 -6.35
C MET A 1 41.99 34.86 -7.20
N LEU A 2 42.49 35.20 -8.40
CA LEU A 2 41.97 36.37 -9.15
C LEU A 2 40.60 36.11 -9.81
N GLN A 3 40.36 34.88 -10.26
CA GLN A 3 39.07 34.46 -10.83
C GLN A 3 37.99 34.29 -9.77
N GLU A 4 38.34 33.80 -8.57
CA GLU A 4 37.44 33.76 -7.41
C GLU A 4 37.04 35.16 -6.96
N LYS A 5 37.99 36.10 -6.80
CA LYS A 5 37.68 37.49 -6.46
C LYS A 5 36.80 38.19 -7.50
N LYS A 6 36.94 37.84 -8.80
CA LYS A 6 36.05 38.34 -9.86
C LYS A 6 34.66 37.69 -9.82
N ALA A 7 34.57 36.40 -9.48
CA ALA A 7 33.29 35.70 -9.33
C ALA A 7 32.51 36.19 -8.10
N GLU A 8 33.22 36.44 -6.99
CA GLU A 8 32.69 36.97 -5.74
C GLU A 8 32.15 38.39 -5.91
N ARG A 9 32.91 39.28 -6.59
CA ARG A 9 32.46 40.64 -6.96
C ARG A 9 31.26 40.67 -7.92
N LYS A 10 31.08 39.62 -8.73
CA LYS A 10 29.96 39.51 -9.68
C LYS A 10 28.68 39.00 -9.01
N LYS A 11 28.81 38.25 -7.91
CA LYS A 11 27.66 37.77 -7.11
C LYS A 11 27.05 38.87 -6.23
N THR A 12 27.86 39.75 -5.65
CA THR A 12 27.41 40.79 -4.69
C THR A 12 26.60 41.95 -5.29
N ARG A 13 26.44 42.03 -6.61
CA ARG A 13 25.81 43.19 -7.28
C ARG A 13 24.71 42.78 -8.26
N ARG A 14 23.61 42.25 -7.75
CA ARG A 14 22.33 42.27 -8.47
C ARG A 14 21.53 43.48 -8.03
N ARG A 15 21.66 44.59 -8.78
CA ARG A 15 20.79 45.77 -8.66
C ARG A 15 19.43 45.45 -9.29
N ARG A 16 18.35 45.77 -8.59
CA ARG A 16 17.01 45.83 -9.21
C ARG A 16 16.93 47.03 -10.16
N LYS A 17 15.92 47.02 -11.04
CA LYS A 17 15.65 48.07 -12.06
C LYS A 17 15.40 49.47 -11.45
N ASP A 18 15.20 49.54 -10.14
CA ASP A 18 14.97 50.75 -9.31
C ASP A 18 16.23 51.26 -8.58
N GLY A 19 17.40 50.61 -8.74
CA GLY A 19 18.65 51.03 -8.11
C GLY A 19 18.87 50.58 -6.67
N SER A 20 17.90 49.87 -6.07
CA SER A 20 18.05 49.29 -4.72
C SER A 20 19.05 48.12 -4.71
N ILE A 21 19.84 48.02 -3.64
CA ILE A 21 20.76 46.89 -3.41
C ILE A 21 19.98 45.79 -2.69
N TYR A 22 19.97 44.59 -3.26
CA TYR A 22 19.44 43.40 -2.59
C TYR A 22 20.35 43.05 -1.40
N VAL A 23 19.89 43.32 -0.18
CA VAL A 23 20.55 42.87 1.07
C VAL A 23 20.05 41.47 1.50
N GLY A 24 19.02 40.93 0.82
CA GLY A 24 18.41 39.64 1.16
C GLY A 24 19.01 38.40 0.47
N GLY A 25 20.05 38.52 -0.34
CA GLY A 25 20.58 37.38 -1.12
C GLY A 25 21.46 36.41 -0.32
N ASP A 26 22.25 36.91 0.63
CA ASP A 26 23.23 36.07 1.34
C ASP A 26 22.55 35.06 2.29
N MET A 27 21.47 35.46 2.97
CA MET A 27 20.72 34.56 3.84
C MET A 27 20.01 33.45 3.05
N ASP A 28 19.40 33.78 1.91
CA ASP A 28 18.75 32.80 1.04
C ASP A 28 19.78 31.81 0.43
N GLU A 29 20.96 32.31 0.04
CA GLU A 29 22.06 31.45 -0.43
C GLU A 29 22.62 30.55 0.69
N GLN A 30 22.75 31.07 1.91
CA GLN A 30 23.16 30.29 3.08
C GLN A 30 22.13 29.20 3.43
N ILE A 31 20.84 29.53 3.45
CA ILE A 31 19.76 28.56 3.69
C ILE A 31 19.81 27.46 2.63
N LYS A 32 19.96 27.84 1.36
CA LYS A 32 20.04 26.88 0.26
C LYS A 32 21.26 25.96 0.39
N SER A 33 22.44 26.53 0.67
CA SER A 33 23.67 25.76 0.92
C SER A 33 23.50 24.79 2.09
N MET A 34 22.84 25.21 3.16
CA MET A 34 22.58 24.36 4.33
C MET A 34 21.62 23.22 4.00
N ILE A 35 20.54 23.51 3.26
CA ILE A 35 19.60 22.49 2.78
C ILE A 35 20.30 21.46 1.88
N ASP A 36 21.15 21.91 0.97
CA ASP A 36 21.89 21.03 0.08
C ASP A 36 22.87 20.13 0.87
N ALA A 37 23.53 20.67 1.90
CA ALA A 37 24.35 19.90 2.82
C ALA A 37 23.52 18.86 3.60
N MET A 38 22.33 19.23 4.10
CA MET A 38 21.42 18.29 4.78
C MET A 38 20.95 17.17 3.85
N LYS A 39 20.59 17.50 2.60
CA LYS A 39 20.19 16.51 1.59
C LYS A 39 21.35 15.58 1.23
N GLY A 40 22.57 16.12 1.16
CA GLY A 40 23.79 15.35 1.01
C GLY A 40 23.96 14.34 2.16
N ALA A 41 23.94 14.84 3.40
CA ALA A 41 24.04 14.01 4.60
C ALA A 41 22.95 12.92 4.63
N ALA A 42 21.69 13.27 4.36
CA ALA A 42 20.57 12.33 4.36
C ALA A 42 20.73 11.19 3.35
N LYS A 43 21.43 11.41 2.22
CA LYS A 43 21.70 10.37 1.21
C LYS A 43 22.84 9.43 1.58
N VAL A 44 23.80 9.87 2.38
CA VAL A 44 24.92 9.02 2.84
C VAL A 44 24.59 8.24 4.10
N LEU A 45 23.59 8.67 4.90
CA LEU A 45 23.13 7.95 6.09
C LEU A 45 22.75 6.48 5.87
N PRO A 46 22.14 6.06 4.75
CA PRO A 46 21.85 4.65 4.48
C PRO A 46 23.04 3.86 3.93
N LEU A 47 24.06 4.55 3.40
CA LEU A 47 25.18 3.93 2.66
C LEU A 47 26.30 3.44 3.56
N PHE A 48 26.42 4.02 4.75
CA PHE A 48 27.26 3.47 5.79
C PHE A 48 26.35 2.69 6.74
N GLN A 49 26.62 1.41 6.97
CA GLN A 49 26.07 0.62 8.07
C GLN A 49 26.49 1.17 9.46
N ILE A 50 26.76 2.48 9.56
CA ILE A 50 26.99 3.22 10.79
C ILE A 50 25.61 3.43 11.40
N ASP A 51 25.21 2.40 12.14
CA ASP A 51 24.22 2.41 13.20
C ASP A 51 23.32 3.64 13.24
N VAL A 52 22.12 3.45 12.71
CA VAL A 52 20.89 4.20 13.05
C VAL A 52 20.83 4.47 14.58
N PHE A 53 21.38 3.57 15.40
CA PHE A 53 21.59 3.74 16.83
C PHE A 53 22.50 4.92 17.21
N ILE A 54 23.67 5.13 16.60
CA ILE A 54 24.54 6.29 16.88
C ILE A 54 23.86 7.59 16.43
N PHE A 55 23.16 7.55 15.30
CA PHE A 55 22.41 8.70 14.79
C PHE A 55 21.30 9.16 15.74
N PHE A 56 20.58 8.22 16.36
CA PHE A 56 19.56 8.51 17.37
C PHE A 56 20.16 8.91 18.72
N ASN A 57 21.28 8.30 19.13
CA ASN A 57 21.93 8.61 20.40
C ASN A 57 22.72 9.94 20.38
N ASN A 58 23.12 10.45 19.21
CA ASN A 58 23.93 11.67 19.10
C ASN A 58 23.11 12.97 19.02
N GLY A 59 21.86 12.99 19.50
CA GLY A 59 21.08 14.22 19.62
C GLY A 59 20.61 14.83 18.30
N MET A 60 20.71 14.12 17.18
CA MET A 60 20.29 14.66 15.88
C MET A 60 18.78 14.91 15.83
N MET A 61 17.98 14.04 16.46
CA MET A 61 16.54 14.25 16.60
C MET A 61 16.21 15.48 17.45
N ASN A 62 17.06 15.81 18.44
CA ASN A 62 16.92 17.02 19.22
C ASN A 62 17.19 18.26 18.37
N ALA A 63 18.26 18.24 17.55
CA ALA A 63 18.57 19.32 16.63
C ALA A 63 17.46 19.53 15.59
N VAL A 64 16.91 18.45 15.02
CA VAL A 64 15.77 18.52 14.09
C VAL A 64 14.53 19.08 14.79
N SER A 65 14.27 18.67 16.03
CA SER A 65 13.19 19.20 16.86
C SER A 65 13.33 20.71 17.07
N GLU A 66 14.54 21.18 17.38
CA GLU A 66 14.85 22.60 17.57
C GLU A 66 14.70 23.41 16.27
N TRP A 67 15.15 22.87 15.13
CA TRP A 67 15.03 23.54 13.82
C TRP A 67 13.60 23.60 13.30
N LEU A 68 12.72 22.71 13.76
CA LEU A 68 11.30 22.71 13.46
C LEU A 68 10.47 23.52 14.48
N ALA A 69 11.01 23.77 15.67
CA ALA A 69 10.31 24.51 16.69
C ALA A 69 10.06 25.97 16.25
N PRO A 70 8.91 26.57 16.64
CA PRO A 70 8.72 28.00 16.49
C PRO A 70 9.85 28.77 17.18
N LEU A 71 10.28 29.87 16.56
CA LEU A 71 11.29 30.77 17.10
C LEU A 71 10.76 31.46 18.38
N PRO A 72 11.64 32.12 19.18
CA PRO A 72 11.22 32.82 20.41
C PRO A 72 10.14 33.88 20.19
N ASP A 73 10.07 34.46 18.99
CA ASP A 73 9.05 35.42 18.54
C ASP A 73 7.76 34.74 18.03
N LYS A 74 7.68 33.41 18.13
CA LYS A 74 6.61 32.53 17.64
C LYS A 74 6.51 32.47 16.11
N SER A 75 7.49 32.97 15.37
CA SER A 75 7.53 32.78 13.93
C SER A 75 7.89 31.34 13.58
N LEU A 76 7.50 30.90 12.39
CA LEU A 76 7.95 29.62 11.86
C LEU A 76 9.31 29.79 11.17
N PRO A 77 10.16 28.75 11.21
CA PRO A 77 11.40 28.72 10.43
C PRO A 77 11.11 28.76 8.91
N ALA A 78 12.15 28.94 8.10
CA ALA A 78 12.01 29.04 6.64
C ALA A 78 11.20 27.86 6.05
N LEU A 79 10.34 28.15 5.07
CA LEU A 79 9.41 27.16 4.53
C LEU A 79 10.14 25.97 3.90
N GLU A 80 11.24 26.25 3.21
CA GLU A 80 12.09 25.29 2.55
C GLU A 80 12.68 24.31 3.57
N ILE A 81 13.18 24.82 4.70
CA ILE A 81 13.72 24.00 5.79
C ILE A 81 12.64 23.08 6.35
N ARG A 82 11.46 23.64 6.70
CA ARG A 82 10.32 22.86 7.23
C ARG A 82 9.92 21.75 6.28
N THR A 83 9.78 22.07 5.00
CA THR A 83 9.34 21.12 3.98
C THR A 83 10.34 19.98 3.79
N GLU A 84 11.63 20.29 3.70
CA GLU A 84 12.66 19.28 3.48
C GLU A 84 12.88 18.40 4.72
N LEU A 85 12.86 18.99 5.92
CA LEU A 85 12.94 18.23 7.17
C LEU A 85 11.75 17.27 7.32
N LEU A 86 10.52 17.73 7.06
CA LEU A 86 9.34 16.86 7.09
C LEU A 86 9.45 15.72 6.08
N ARG A 87 9.98 15.95 4.88
CA ARG A 87 10.22 14.89 3.87
C ARG A 87 11.27 13.88 4.33
N ILE A 88 12.39 14.34 4.89
CA ILE A 88 13.43 13.44 5.43
C ILE A 88 12.83 12.57 6.54
N LEU A 89 12.05 13.16 7.43
CA LEU A 89 11.39 12.45 8.53
C LEU A 89 10.40 11.37 8.05
N GLN A 90 9.84 11.46 6.84
CA GLN A 90 8.98 10.40 6.28
C GLN A 90 9.72 9.07 6.12
N GLY A 91 11.03 9.09 5.90
CA GLY A 91 11.86 7.90 5.86
C GLY A 91 11.95 7.19 7.22
N TYR A 92 11.62 7.88 8.31
CA TYR A 92 11.73 7.42 9.69
C TYR A 92 10.34 7.34 10.35
N GLY A 93 9.39 6.66 9.71
CA GLY A 93 8.02 6.50 10.24
C GLY A 93 7.92 5.61 11.49
N ARG A 94 8.89 4.71 11.71
CA ARG A 94 8.93 3.78 12.86
C ARG A 94 9.94 4.24 13.93
N LEU A 95 9.74 5.44 14.46
CA LEU A 95 10.53 5.92 15.61
C LEU A 95 10.06 5.25 16.90
N GLU A 96 11.02 4.93 17.77
CA GLU A 96 10.75 4.40 19.10
C GLU A 96 10.14 5.53 19.99
N PRO A 97 9.08 5.25 20.76
CA PRO A 97 8.38 6.27 21.55
C PRO A 97 9.26 7.03 22.57
N GLY A 98 10.22 6.35 23.20
CA GLY A 98 11.21 6.96 24.10
C GLY A 98 12.07 8.01 23.42
N THR A 99 12.58 7.71 22.22
CA THR A 99 13.36 8.64 21.39
C THR A 99 12.55 9.87 20.99
N LEU A 100 11.28 9.67 20.63
CA LEU A 100 10.35 10.77 20.31
C LEU A 100 10.09 11.67 21.52
N LYS A 101 9.97 11.08 22.71
CA LYS A 101 9.75 11.81 23.97
C LYS A 101 11.00 12.58 24.41
N GLN A 102 12.18 11.96 24.33
CA GLN A 102 13.44 12.57 24.74
C GLN A 102 13.83 13.76 23.85
N SER A 103 13.61 13.65 22.54
CA SER A 103 13.93 14.72 21.58
C SER A 103 12.90 15.85 21.53
N GLY A 104 11.68 15.62 22.03
CA GLY A 104 10.58 16.55 21.89
C GLY A 104 10.08 16.74 20.45
N LEU A 105 10.57 15.94 19.50
CA LEU A 105 10.26 16.08 18.06
C LEU A 105 8.75 15.99 17.78
N GLY A 106 8.05 15.09 18.48
CA GLY A 106 6.59 14.96 18.34
C GLY A 106 5.85 16.25 18.70
N ARG A 107 6.34 17.01 19.69
CA ARG A 107 5.76 18.31 20.06
C ARG A 107 6.04 19.37 19.00
N ALA A 108 7.27 19.44 18.49
CA ALA A 108 7.63 20.39 17.43
C ALA A 108 6.77 20.18 16.17
N VAL A 109 6.62 18.93 15.71
CA VAL A 109 5.79 18.59 14.54
C VAL A 109 4.30 18.85 14.81
N MET A 110 3.81 18.61 16.03
CA MET A 110 2.44 18.95 16.43
C MET A 110 2.18 20.46 16.38
N LEU A 111 3.15 21.28 16.83
CA LEU A 111 3.05 22.73 16.78
C LEU A 111 3.01 23.22 15.33
N LEU A 112 3.86 22.68 14.45
CA LEU A 112 3.83 22.98 13.01
C LEU A 112 2.48 22.62 12.38
N TYR A 113 1.96 21.42 12.66
CA TYR A 113 0.65 20.98 12.17
C TYR A 113 -0.48 21.93 12.58
N LYS A 114 -0.48 22.40 13.83
CA LYS A 114 -1.51 23.31 14.36
C LYS A 114 -1.30 24.77 13.98
N HIS A 115 -0.13 25.16 13.49
CA HIS A 115 0.18 26.56 13.24
C HIS A 115 -0.68 27.15 12.11
N PRO A 116 -1.24 28.37 12.26
CA PRO A 116 -2.12 28.96 11.26
C PRO A 116 -1.38 29.32 9.96
N ARG A 117 -0.09 29.69 10.04
CA ARG A 117 0.73 30.12 8.89
C ARG A 117 1.49 28.97 8.20
N GLU A 118 1.19 27.71 8.53
CA GLU A 118 1.79 26.55 7.87
C GLU A 118 1.03 26.17 6.60
N THR A 119 1.74 25.67 5.58
CA THR A 119 1.14 25.26 4.31
C THR A 119 0.31 23.98 4.46
N PRO A 120 -0.77 23.82 3.67
CA PRO A 120 -1.61 22.62 3.74
C PRO A 120 -0.83 21.35 3.38
N GLU A 121 0.15 21.42 2.48
CA GLU A 121 1.02 20.30 2.12
C GLU A 121 1.85 19.84 3.32
N ASN A 122 2.51 20.77 4.01
CA ASN A 122 3.31 20.45 5.20
C ASN A 122 2.43 19.96 6.35
N LYS A 123 1.21 20.50 6.52
CA LYS A 123 0.25 19.97 7.49
C LYS A 123 -0.11 18.51 7.22
N ARG A 124 -0.29 18.11 5.96
CA ARG A 124 -0.53 16.70 5.60
C ARG A 124 0.67 15.81 5.92
N LEU A 125 1.89 16.27 5.62
CA LEU A 125 3.11 15.55 5.97
C LEU A 125 3.25 15.36 7.48
N ALA A 126 3.11 16.45 8.24
CA ALA A 126 3.15 16.45 9.69
C ALA A 126 2.08 15.55 10.31
N GLN A 127 0.83 15.62 9.82
CA GLN A 127 -0.26 14.77 10.28
C GLN A 127 0.02 13.28 10.04
N ASN A 128 0.56 12.93 8.87
CA ASN A 128 0.93 11.55 8.56
C ASN A 128 2.04 11.05 9.49
N LEU A 129 3.10 11.85 9.71
CA LEU A 129 4.17 11.52 10.66
C LEU A 129 3.64 11.30 12.08
N LEU A 130 2.84 12.24 12.58
CA LEU A 130 2.20 12.13 13.89
C LEU A 130 1.35 10.87 14.01
N ARG A 131 0.60 10.53 12.95
CA ARG A 131 -0.19 9.29 12.93
C ARG A 131 0.71 8.07 13.06
N GLU A 132 1.76 7.96 12.24
CA GLU A 132 2.68 6.81 12.26
C GLU A 132 3.40 6.68 13.60
N TRP A 133 3.91 7.77 14.15
CA TRP A 133 4.60 7.77 15.45
C TRP A 133 3.68 7.47 16.63
N ALA A 134 2.39 7.83 16.54
CA ALA A 134 1.41 7.53 17.58
C ALA A 134 0.93 6.06 17.56
N ARG A 135 1.10 5.32 16.45
CA ARG A 135 0.54 3.95 16.33
C ARG A 135 1.08 2.99 17.37
N PRO A 136 2.40 2.91 17.63
CA PRO A 136 2.93 2.01 18.65
C PRO A 136 2.42 2.35 20.05
N ILE A 137 2.14 3.64 20.31
CA ILE A 137 1.60 4.11 21.60
C ILE A 137 0.16 3.62 21.79
N PHE A 138 -0.65 3.66 20.73
CA PHE A 138 -2.05 3.25 20.76
C PHE A 138 -2.29 1.79 20.33
N GLN A 139 -1.22 1.02 20.09
CA GLN A 139 -1.28 -0.38 19.61
C GLN A 139 -2.16 -0.52 18.34
N LEU A 140 -2.06 0.46 17.44
CA LEU A 140 -2.80 0.48 16.18
C LEU A 140 -2.03 -0.33 15.12
N GLU A 141 -2.35 -1.62 14.99
CA GLU A 141 -1.76 -2.53 14.00
C GLU A 141 -2.04 -2.08 12.56
N THR A 142 -0.98 -1.99 11.75
CA THR A 142 -1.06 -1.56 10.33
C THR A 142 -0.36 -2.45 9.34
N ASP A 143 0.45 -3.39 9.83
CA ASP A 143 1.03 -4.42 8.99
C ASP A 143 0.09 -5.62 8.95
N PHE A 144 -0.92 -5.55 8.08
CA PHE A 144 -1.81 -6.69 7.84
C PHE A 144 -1.15 -7.78 6.99
N SER A 145 0.09 -7.59 6.56
CA SER A 145 0.83 -8.59 5.79
C SER A 145 1.03 -9.87 6.59
N THR A 146 1.22 -9.75 7.91
CA THR A 146 1.34 -10.88 8.84
C THR A 146 0.00 -11.37 9.40
N MET A 147 -1.08 -10.59 9.27
CA MET A 147 -2.41 -11.03 9.71
C MET A 147 -2.83 -12.27 8.91
N THR A 148 -3.09 -13.34 9.63
CA THR A 148 -3.63 -14.58 9.07
C THR A 148 -5.01 -14.32 8.48
N LYS A 149 -5.41 -15.18 7.53
CA LYS A 149 -6.73 -15.09 6.88
C LYS A 149 -7.87 -15.06 7.91
N ASP A 150 -7.73 -15.80 9.01
CA ASP A 150 -8.73 -15.89 10.07
C ASP A 150 -8.82 -14.62 10.93
N GLU A 151 -7.70 -13.99 11.28
CA GLU A 151 -7.73 -12.73 12.01
C GLU A 151 -8.37 -11.60 11.17
N ARG A 152 -8.15 -11.59 9.84
CA ARG A 152 -8.80 -10.61 8.95
C ARG A 152 -10.32 -10.79 8.94
N VAL A 153 -10.77 -12.05 8.86
CA VAL A 153 -12.21 -12.41 8.92
C VAL A 153 -12.83 -11.97 10.25
N GLN A 154 -12.13 -12.19 11.37
CA GLN A 154 -12.62 -11.81 12.68
C GLN A 154 -12.76 -10.29 12.83
N ARG A 155 -11.84 -9.52 12.26
CA ARG A 155 -11.90 -8.05 12.26
C ARG A 155 -13.05 -7.52 11.41
N ASP A 156 -13.22 -8.05 10.20
CA ASP A 156 -14.35 -7.70 9.31
C ASP A 156 -15.68 -8.01 9.99
N TYR A 157 -15.77 -9.16 10.68
CA TYR A 157 -16.96 -9.54 11.46
C TYR A 157 -17.19 -8.62 12.67
N ALA A 158 -16.13 -8.21 13.36
CA ALA A 158 -16.23 -7.29 14.50
C ALA A 158 -16.69 -5.89 14.07
N GLN A 159 -16.23 -5.41 12.91
CA GLN A 159 -16.58 -4.10 12.35
C GLN A 159 -17.96 -4.06 11.67
N GLN A 160 -18.64 -5.21 11.50
CA GLN A 160 -20.00 -5.24 10.97
C GLN A 160 -20.97 -4.53 11.93
N PRO A 161 -21.84 -3.63 11.42
CA PRO A 161 -22.90 -3.02 12.23
C PRO A 161 -23.81 -4.07 12.86
N GLU A 162 -24.14 -3.92 14.14
CA GLU A 162 -25.01 -4.84 14.88
C GLU A 162 -26.36 -5.09 14.19
N ALA A 163 -26.91 -4.08 13.51
CA ALA A 163 -28.13 -4.19 12.72
C ALA A 163 -28.00 -5.22 11.57
N LYS A 164 -26.86 -5.25 10.87
CA LYS A 164 -26.59 -6.25 9.83
C LYS A 164 -26.44 -7.65 10.43
N LYS A 165 -25.74 -7.79 11.56
CA LYS A 165 -25.60 -9.09 12.25
C LYS A 165 -26.96 -9.66 12.67
N ARG A 166 -27.86 -8.83 13.19
CA ARG A 166 -29.23 -9.23 13.57
C ARG A 166 -30.07 -9.63 12.37
N LEU A 167 -30.03 -8.85 11.29
CA LEU A 167 -30.75 -9.15 10.05
C LEU A 167 -30.31 -10.50 9.47
N ILE A 168 -29.00 -10.75 9.44
CA ILE A 168 -28.44 -12.02 8.96
C ILE A 168 -28.93 -13.19 9.82
N LYS A 169 -28.89 -13.05 11.15
CA LYS A 169 -29.35 -14.11 12.07
C LYS A 169 -30.83 -14.44 11.87
N LEU A 170 -31.68 -13.43 11.64
CA LEU A 170 -33.10 -13.61 11.35
C LEU A 170 -33.30 -14.31 9.99
N PHE A 171 -32.58 -13.87 8.95
CA PHE A 171 -32.67 -14.46 7.61
C PHE A 171 -32.27 -15.95 7.57
N PHE A 172 -31.21 -16.33 8.29
CA PHE A 172 -30.80 -17.73 8.39
C PHE A 172 -31.78 -18.60 9.19
N ALA A 173 -32.45 -18.02 10.20
CA ALA A 173 -33.47 -18.73 10.97
C ALA A 173 -34.77 -18.98 10.18
N GLU A 174 -35.05 -18.17 9.14
CA GLU A 174 -36.21 -18.35 8.26
C GLU A 174 -35.95 -19.30 7.08
N GLN A 175 -34.70 -19.39 6.59
CA GLN A 175 -34.37 -20.26 5.45
C GLN A 175 -34.48 -21.77 5.75
N ASP A 176 -34.38 -22.19 7.02
CA ASP A 176 -34.54 -23.61 7.40
C ASP A 176 -36.00 -24.10 7.29
N LYS A 177 -36.96 -23.21 6.99
CA LYS A 177 -38.40 -23.54 6.95
C LYS A 177 -39.00 -23.60 5.56
N GLU A 178 -38.32 -23.11 4.53
CA GLU A 178 -38.87 -23.10 3.17
C GLU A 178 -38.24 -24.24 2.34
N SER A 179 -38.74 -25.45 2.54
CA SER A 179 -38.41 -26.58 1.67
C SER A 179 -39.03 -26.34 0.30
N GLU A 180 -38.21 -26.37 -0.76
CA GLU A 180 -38.74 -26.37 -2.13
C GLU A 180 -39.74 -27.53 -2.31
N PRO A 181 -40.92 -27.28 -2.92
CA PRO A 181 -41.95 -28.28 -3.06
C PRO A 181 -41.44 -29.46 -3.89
N ARG A 182 -41.64 -30.67 -3.37
CA ARG A 182 -41.18 -31.90 -4.02
C ARG A 182 -42.17 -32.34 -5.10
N PRO A 183 -41.75 -33.22 -6.03
CA PRO A 183 -42.67 -33.81 -7.00
C PRO A 183 -43.90 -34.43 -6.31
N GLY A 184 -45.08 -33.85 -6.55
CA GLY A 184 -46.35 -34.26 -5.93
C GLY A 184 -46.97 -33.26 -4.96
N ASP A 185 -46.21 -32.27 -4.48
CA ASP A 185 -46.73 -31.23 -3.57
C ASP A 185 -47.57 -30.18 -4.32
N LYS A 186 -48.58 -29.61 -3.65
CA LYS A 186 -49.37 -28.49 -4.19
C LYS A 186 -48.43 -27.30 -4.48
N GLY A 187 -48.30 -26.94 -5.76
CA GLY A 187 -47.38 -25.89 -6.23
C GLY A 187 -46.09 -26.40 -6.90
N PHE A 188 -45.90 -27.72 -6.98
CA PHE A 188 -44.85 -28.34 -7.81
C PHE A 188 -45.14 -28.14 -9.29
N ILE A 189 -44.19 -27.57 -10.02
CA ILE A 189 -44.28 -27.34 -11.46
C ILE A 189 -43.14 -28.11 -12.12
N ILE A 190 -43.47 -29.04 -13.02
CA ILE A 190 -42.51 -29.92 -13.71
C ILE A 190 -41.54 -29.13 -14.62
N ARG A 191 -41.93 -27.92 -15.02
CA ARG A 191 -41.14 -27.06 -15.90
C ARG A 191 -40.05 -26.36 -15.12
N ALA A 192 -38.84 -26.32 -15.69
CA ALA A 192 -37.73 -25.54 -15.13
C ALA A 192 -38.14 -24.07 -14.93
N ARG A 193 -37.88 -23.54 -13.74
CA ARG A 193 -38.10 -22.12 -13.43
C ARG A 193 -36.81 -21.35 -13.73
N VAL A 194 -36.93 -20.15 -14.30
CA VAL A 194 -35.79 -19.26 -14.47
C VAL A 194 -35.34 -18.79 -13.08
N PRO A 195 -34.07 -19.00 -12.69
CA PRO A 195 -33.56 -18.50 -11.42
C PRO A 195 -33.71 -16.99 -11.37
N ARG A 196 -34.36 -16.48 -10.32
CA ARG A 196 -34.41 -15.04 -10.11
C ARG A 196 -33.02 -14.54 -9.73
N PRO A 197 -32.58 -13.37 -10.22
CA PRO A 197 -31.37 -12.73 -9.74
C PRO A 197 -31.41 -12.66 -8.22
N SER A 198 -30.43 -13.28 -7.56
CA SER A 198 -30.34 -13.27 -6.10
C SER A 198 -30.13 -11.84 -5.64
N GLN A 199 -31.05 -11.32 -4.82
CA GLN A 199 -30.85 -10.06 -4.08
C GLN A 199 -30.03 -10.27 -2.80
N LYS A 200 -29.45 -11.46 -2.61
CA LYS A 200 -28.65 -11.78 -1.43
C LYS A 200 -27.27 -11.14 -1.57
N ASP A 201 -26.93 -10.28 -0.61
CA ASP A 201 -25.57 -9.82 -0.42
C ASP A 201 -24.72 -10.93 0.20
N TYR A 202 -23.58 -11.23 -0.40
CA TYR A 202 -22.63 -12.20 0.14
C TYR A 202 -21.94 -11.61 1.37
N VAL A 203 -22.46 -11.92 2.56
CA VAL A 203 -21.82 -11.51 3.82
C VAL A 203 -20.87 -12.58 4.37
N ILE A 204 -21.15 -13.85 4.09
CA ILE A 204 -20.37 -14.98 4.57
C ILE A 204 -19.45 -15.49 3.46
N ARG A 205 -18.15 -15.31 3.64
CA ARG A 205 -17.15 -15.89 2.74
C ARG A 205 -17.01 -17.39 3.07
N PRO A 206 -17.26 -18.30 2.12
CA PRO A 206 -17.15 -19.72 2.38
C PRO A 206 -15.72 -20.08 2.82
N LYS A 207 -15.63 -20.94 3.84
CA LYS A 207 -14.35 -21.49 4.27
C LYS A 207 -13.83 -22.39 3.16
N SER A 208 -12.53 -22.31 2.89
CA SER A 208 -11.87 -23.21 1.96
C SER A 208 -11.86 -24.60 2.59
N ASN A 209 -12.33 -25.62 1.86
CA ASN A 209 -12.15 -27.02 2.27
C ASN A 209 -10.73 -27.54 2.01
N VAL A 210 -9.85 -26.69 1.47
CA VAL A 210 -8.43 -26.98 1.28
C VAL A 210 -7.68 -26.42 2.48
N GLU A 211 -7.23 -27.31 3.35
CA GLU A 211 -6.26 -27.01 4.40
C GLU A 211 -4.86 -27.01 3.78
N GLY A 212 -4.25 -25.83 3.63
CA GLY A 212 -2.92 -25.68 3.09
C GLY A 212 -2.59 -24.24 2.75
N GLN A 213 -1.35 -23.82 3.00
CA GLN A 213 -0.86 -22.55 2.48
C GLN A 213 -0.84 -22.64 0.96
N PHE A 214 -1.44 -21.66 0.29
CA PHE A 214 -1.34 -21.53 -1.16
C PHE A 214 0.10 -21.16 -1.51
N HIS A 215 0.96 -22.17 -1.68
CA HIS A 215 2.27 -22.02 -2.28
C HIS A 215 2.02 -21.73 -3.76
N GLY A 216 1.91 -20.44 -4.10
CA GLY A 216 1.34 -19.97 -5.36
C GLY A 216 1.76 -20.78 -6.57
N ALA A 217 0.79 -21.18 -7.39
CA ALA A 217 0.88 -22.01 -8.60
C ALA A 217 2.31 -22.41 -9.03
N THR A 218 2.99 -23.24 -8.23
CA THR A 218 4.19 -23.91 -8.71
C THR A 218 3.68 -24.92 -9.71
N LYS A 219 4.05 -24.70 -10.98
CA LYS A 219 3.62 -25.49 -12.13
C LYS A 219 4.06 -26.95 -11.98
N SER A 220 3.37 -27.74 -11.17
CA SER A 220 3.29 -29.19 -11.38
C SER A 220 2.12 -29.45 -12.32
N ARG A 221 2.29 -29.00 -13.58
CA ARG A 221 1.36 -29.27 -14.68
C ARG A 221 1.43 -30.72 -15.16
N GLN A 222 2.22 -31.58 -14.51
CA GLN A 222 2.50 -32.90 -15.08
C GLN A 222 1.43 -33.95 -14.78
N ASN A 223 0.59 -33.77 -13.75
CA ASN A 223 -0.38 -34.79 -13.35
C ASN A 223 -1.82 -34.29 -13.15
N SER A 224 -2.24 -33.20 -13.82
CA SER A 224 -3.66 -32.83 -13.80
C SER A 224 -4.50 -33.90 -14.50
N ARG A 225 -5.59 -34.32 -13.85
CA ARG A 225 -6.59 -35.24 -14.42
C ARG A 225 -7.09 -34.78 -15.79
N PHE A 226 -7.10 -33.46 -16.03
CA PHE A 226 -7.40 -32.85 -17.32
C PHE A 226 -6.32 -33.12 -18.39
N ASP A 227 -5.04 -32.98 -18.05
CA ASP A 227 -3.92 -33.25 -18.96
C ASP A 227 -3.86 -34.75 -19.35
N LYS A 228 -4.17 -35.65 -18.39
CA LYS A 228 -4.30 -37.09 -18.67
C LYS A 228 -5.45 -37.37 -19.65
N ALA A 229 -6.63 -36.79 -19.42
CA ALA A 229 -7.78 -36.94 -20.30
C ALA A 229 -7.52 -36.37 -21.71
N GLN A 230 -6.83 -35.22 -21.80
CA GLN A 230 -6.49 -34.60 -23.08
C GLN A 230 -5.46 -35.41 -23.86
N ARG A 231 -4.49 -36.05 -23.17
CA ARG A 231 -3.53 -36.96 -23.78
C ARG A 231 -4.21 -38.23 -24.30
N GLU A 232 -5.07 -38.86 -23.50
CA GLU A 232 -5.84 -40.04 -23.92
C GLU A 232 -6.77 -39.75 -25.11
N PHE A 233 -7.36 -38.55 -25.16
CA PHE A 233 -8.18 -38.12 -26.31
C PHE A 233 -7.34 -37.94 -27.57
N ARG A 234 -6.15 -37.34 -27.46
CA ARG A 234 -5.22 -37.17 -28.59
C ARG A 234 -4.65 -38.50 -29.09
N GLU A 235 -4.36 -39.44 -28.20
CA GLU A 235 -3.88 -40.79 -28.58
C GLU A 235 -4.97 -41.58 -29.29
N ARG A 236 -6.22 -41.55 -28.79
CA ARG A 236 -7.38 -42.14 -29.51
C ARG A 236 -7.57 -41.53 -30.90
N ASN A 237 -7.46 -40.21 -31.03
CA ASN A 237 -7.56 -39.53 -32.32
C ASN A 237 -6.37 -39.76 -33.27
N LYS A 238 -5.20 -40.13 -32.75
CA LYS A 238 -4.05 -40.55 -33.59
C LYS A 238 -4.27 -41.95 -34.17
N GLN A 239 -4.82 -42.88 -33.38
CA GLN A 239 -5.14 -44.23 -33.87
C GLN A 239 -6.23 -44.21 -34.94
N THR A 240 -7.24 -43.35 -34.81
CA THR A 240 -8.30 -43.21 -35.84
C THR A 240 -7.83 -42.50 -37.11
N LYS A 241 -6.77 -41.68 -37.06
CA LYS A 241 -6.17 -41.03 -38.25
C LYS A 241 -5.47 -42.02 -39.20
N ASN A 242 -5.02 -43.18 -38.70
CA ASN A 242 -4.43 -44.23 -39.54
C ASN A 242 -5.50 -45.10 -40.23
N MET A 243 -6.76 -45.01 -39.81
CA MET A 243 -7.90 -45.60 -40.53
C MET A 243 -8.45 -44.56 -41.51
N ARG A 244 -7.66 -44.22 -42.54
CA ARG A 244 -8.23 -43.52 -43.71
C ARG A 244 -9.25 -44.48 -44.33
N ALA A 245 -10.52 -44.08 -44.36
CA ALA A 245 -11.53 -44.79 -45.13
C ALA A 245 -11.02 -44.96 -46.57
N MET A 246 -10.89 -46.20 -47.03
CA MET A 246 -10.59 -46.47 -48.44
C MET A 246 -11.68 -45.80 -49.27
N LYS A 247 -11.27 -45.01 -50.27
CA LYS A 247 -12.20 -44.37 -51.20
C LYS A 247 -12.76 -45.49 -52.07
N VAL A 248 -13.97 -45.95 -51.74
CA VAL A 248 -14.66 -47.00 -52.51
C VAL A 248 -14.82 -46.50 -53.95
N SER A 249 -14.20 -47.21 -54.89
CA SER A 249 -14.32 -46.91 -56.32
C SER A 249 -15.68 -47.39 -56.81
N ILE A 250 -16.49 -46.48 -57.36
CA ILE A 250 -17.79 -46.79 -57.95
C ILE A 250 -17.67 -47.67 -59.21
N GLU A 251 -16.48 -47.75 -59.82
CA GLU A 251 -16.19 -48.57 -61.01
C GLU A 251 -15.45 -49.89 -60.69
N GLY A 252 -15.25 -50.22 -59.40
CA GLY A 252 -14.76 -51.54 -58.96
C GLY A 252 -13.26 -51.84 -59.16
N ARG A 253 -12.45 -50.90 -59.63
CA ARG A 253 -10.99 -51.13 -59.80
C ARG A 253 -10.21 -50.78 -58.52
N LYS A 254 -9.40 -51.73 -58.04
CA LYS A 254 -8.54 -51.73 -56.83
C LYS A 254 -9.20 -52.19 -55.51
N MET A 255 -10.10 -53.17 -55.56
CA MET A 255 -10.38 -54.00 -54.38
C MET A 255 -9.39 -55.16 -54.42
N ASP A 256 -8.29 -55.06 -53.67
CA ASP A 256 -7.39 -56.20 -53.46
C ASP A 256 -8.10 -57.17 -52.49
N ILE A 257 -8.26 -58.42 -52.92
CA ILE A 257 -8.75 -59.54 -52.10
C ILE A 257 -7.58 -60.13 -51.33
#